data_AF-A0A6J7GIJ6-F1
#
_entry.id   AF-A0A6J7GIJ6-F1
#
_cell.length_a   1.000
_cell.length_b   1.000
_cell.length_c   1.000
_cell.angle_alpha   90.00
_cell.angle_beta   90.00
_cell.angle_gamma   90.00
#
_symmetry.space_group_name_H-M   'P 1'
#
loop_
_entity.id
_entity.type
_entity.pdbx_description
1 polymer ?
#
loop_
_entity_poly.entity_id
_entity_poly.type
_entity_poly.pdbx_seq_one_letter_code
_entity_poly.pdbx_strand_id
1 'polypeptide(L)'
;MKVKLFVSILICTALVAPSAVAATPNPSPKPTSTAKPATSNPTSTPKASAVSTTTKKPTKKPVKKKKRVKKTATPIPSPSPIWPPVGFTASSGIYAKIPTGKELLGLLSAKAGLASDVKKCETNACGAVVVAADIQCRWWEIKSTVLMVDPADANKKITLGNLRTTYNSLSPKTYANILLISDEPMYSPKSIDPVTNQEVPPVARTGISVGNISAICHKSATEEKIPSSVYTPVK
;
A
#
# COMPACT_ATOMS: atom_id res chain seq x y z
N MET A 1 10.06 61.57 -39.40
CA MET A 1 8.87 61.27 -40.23
C MET A 1 8.97 59.82 -40.70
N LYS A 2 8.25 58.87 -40.10
CA LYS A 2 8.22 57.46 -40.56
C LYS A 2 6.83 56.84 -40.32
N VAL A 3 6.07 56.82 -41.42
CA VAL A 3 5.04 55.88 -41.93
C VAL A 3 4.23 55.06 -40.90
N LYS A 4 2.91 55.34 -40.88
CA LYS A 4 1.85 54.40 -40.47
C LYS A 4 1.57 53.40 -41.60
N LEU A 5 1.42 52.11 -41.29
CA LEU A 5 0.57 51.23 -42.11
C LEU A 5 -0.03 50.10 -41.26
N PHE A 6 -1.32 49.90 -41.48
CA PHE A 6 -2.25 48.98 -40.83
C PHE A 6 -1.93 47.51 -41.10
N VAL A 7 -2.15 46.64 -40.10
CA VAL A 7 -2.53 45.24 -40.33
C VAL A 7 -3.67 44.89 -39.37
N SER A 8 -4.88 44.85 -39.92
CA SER A 8 -6.03 44.10 -39.43
C SER A 8 -5.91 42.69 -40.02
N ILE A 9 -6.26 41.61 -39.28
CA ILE A 9 -6.97 40.41 -39.79
C ILE A 9 -6.96 39.22 -38.80
N LEU A 10 -8.17 38.64 -38.70
CA LEU A 10 -8.60 37.26 -38.39
C LEU A 10 -8.83 36.80 -36.94
N ILE A 11 -10.13 36.70 -36.69
CA ILE A 11 -10.88 35.92 -35.71
C ILE A 11 -10.67 34.40 -35.94
N CYS A 12 -10.46 33.64 -34.87
CA CYS A 12 -10.79 32.22 -34.81
C CYS A 12 -11.21 31.84 -33.38
N THR A 13 -12.52 31.95 -33.12
CA THR A 13 -13.21 31.38 -31.96
C THR A 13 -13.33 29.88 -32.11
N ALA A 14 -12.62 29.10 -31.29
CA ALA A 14 -12.84 27.67 -31.17
C ALA A 14 -13.91 27.40 -30.09
N LEU A 15 -15.11 27.00 -30.52
CA LEU A 15 -16.12 26.40 -29.66
C LEU A 15 -15.67 24.99 -29.28
N VAL A 16 -15.70 24.67 -27.98
CA VAL A 16 -15.60 23.29 -27.47
C VAL A 16 -16.98 22.88 -26.96
N ALA A 17 -17.58 21.88 -27.61
CA ALA A 17 -18.80 21.22 -27.15
C ALA A 17 -18.46 20.06 -26.20
N PRO A 18 -19.23 19.84 -25.12
CA PRO A 18 -19.26 18.56 -24.42
C PRO A 18 -20.54 17.79 -24.80
N SER A 19 -20.40 16.64 -25.46
CA SER A 19 -21.47 15.64 -25.53
C SER A 19 -21.13 14.46 -24.61
N ALA A 20 -22.10 14.19 -23.75
CA ALA A 20 -22.10 13.21 -22.68
C ALA A 20 -21.96 11.76 -23.17
N VAL A 21 -21.40 10.90 -22.30
CA VAL A 21 -21.71 9.47 -22.31
C VAL A 21 -22.27 9.13 -20.93
N ALA A 22 -23.57 8.83 -20.91
CA ALA A 22 -24.24 8.19 -19.78
C ALA A 22 -24.01 6.68 -19.92
N ALA A 23 -23.49 6.03 -18.87
CA ALA A 23 -23.37 4.58 -18.81
C ALA A 23 -24.61 3.98 -18.13
N THR A 24 -25.44 3.31 -18.91
CA THR A 24 -26.49 2.40 -18.43
C THR A 24 -25.87 1.06 -18.00
N PRO A 25 -26.29 0.47 -16.86
CA PRO A 25 -25.93 -0.90 -16.53
C PRO A 25 -26.92 -1.86 -17.19
N ASN A 26 -26.46 -2.71 -18.11
CA ASN A 26 -27.21 -3.89 -18.55
C ASN A 26 -26.71 -5.13 -17.79
N PRO A 27 -27.60 -5.96 -17.23
CA PRO A 27 -27.23 -7.14 -16.45
C PRO A 27 -26.86 -8.31 -17.37
N SER A 28 -25.94 -9.16 -16.94
CA SER A 28 -25.67 -10.45 -17.60
C SER A 28 -25.42 -11.55 -16.56
N PRO A 29 -25.83 -12.80 -16.81
CA PRO A 29 -26.31 -13.73 -15.81
C PRO A 29 -25.25 -14.68 -15.25
N LYS A 30 -25.58 -15.18 -14.06
CA LYS A 30 -24.87 -16.20 -13.26
C LYS A 30 -25.10 -17.61 -13.85
N PRO A 31 -24.08 -18.48 -13.95
CA PRO A 31 -24.30 -19.91 -14.05
C PRO A 31 -24.17 -20.60 -12.69
N THR A 32 -25.15 -21.46 -12.45
CA THR A 32 -25.45 -22.25 -11.26
C THR A 32 -24.64 -23.55 -11.23
N SER A 33 -24.30 -24.00 -10.02
CA SER A 33 -23.61 -25.24 -9.70
C SER A 33 -24.37 -26.51 -10.12
N THR A 34 -23.66 -27.45 -10.75
CA THR A 34 -24.16 -28.77 -11.16
C THR A 34 -23.95 -29.82 -10.05
N ALA A 35 -24.89 -30.76 -9.98
CA ALA A 35 -25.13 -31.72 -8.92
C ALA A 35 -24.28 -33.02 -8.93
N LYS A 36 -24.30 -33.68 -7.77
CA LYS A 36 -23.87 -35.04 -7.36
C LYS A 36 -24.52 -36.17 -8.20
N PRO A 37 -23.90 -37.38 -8.32
CA PRO A 37 -24.36 -38.60 -7.58
C PRO A 37 -23.19 -39.48 -7.04
N ALA A 38 -23.22 -39.98 -5.79
CA ALA A 38 -23.70 -41.32 -5.32
C ALA A 38 -22.82 -42.51 -5.81
N THR A 39 -21.94 -43.08 -4.97
CA THR A 39 -22.13 -44.27 -4.08
C THR A 39 -22.50 -45.57 -4.81
N SER A 40 -21.57 -46.53 -4.85
CA SER A 40 -21.80 -47.95 -4.51
C SER A 40 -20.53 -48.77 -4.71
N ASN A 41 -20.08 -49.43 -3.64
CA ASN A 41 -19.04 -50.46 -3.62
C ASN A 41 -19.73 -51.80 -3.32
N PRO A 42 -19.34 -52.92 -3.94
CA PRO A 42 -19.58 -54.23 -3.35
C PRO A 42 -18.30 -55.05 -3.15
N THR A 43 -18.24 -55.60 -1.95
CA THR A 43 -17.43 -56.69 -1.42
C THR A 43 -17.47 -57.97 -2.27
N SER A 44 -16.34 -58.68 -2.42
CA SER A 44 -16.23 -60.13 -2.15
C SER A 44 -14.87 -60.75 -2.57
N THR A 45 -14.19 -61.34 -1.60
CA THR A 45 -13.16 -62.42 -1.67
C THR A 45 -13.75 -63.71 -2.30
N PRO A 46 -12.97 -64.71 -2.80
CA PRO A 46 -12.20 -65.63 -1.91
C PRO A 46 -10.99 -66.43 -2.50
N LYS A 47 -10.16 -67.01 -1.58
CA LYS A 47 -9.43 -68.32 -1.61
C LYS A 47 -8.37 -68.60 -2.73
N ALA A 48 -7.29 -69.37 -2.58
CA ALA A 48 -6.77 -70.30 -1.57
C ALA A 48 -5.28 -70.68 -1.80
N SER A 49 -4.64 -71.15 -0.72
CA SER A 49 -3.70 -72.31 -0.60
C SER A 49 -2.25 -72.32 -1.13
N ALA A 50 -1.32 -72.63 -0.18
CA ALA A 50 -0.27 -73.69 -0.18
C ALA A 50 1.06 -73.16 0.42
N VAL A 51 1.37 -73.32 1.72
CA VAL A 51 2.05 -74.46 2.42
C VAL A 51 3.45 -74.80 1.88
N SER A 52 4.51 -74.57 2.70
CA SER A 52 5.53 -75.57 3.11
C SER A 52 6.75 -74.99 3.89
N THR A 53 6.84 -75.35 5.18
CA THR A 53 7.98 -75.93 5.96
C THR A 53 9.39 -75.29 6.07
N THR A 54 9.77 -74.96 7.33
CA THR A 54 10.98 -75.31 8.14
C THR A 54 12.39 -75.30 7.45
N THR A 55 13.50 -74.76 7.98
CA THR A 55 14.16 -75.08 9.27
C THR A 55 15.51 -74.30 9.41
N LYS A 56 15.99 -74.11 10.66
CA LYS A 56 17.39 -73.93 11.15
C LYS A 56 18.01 -72.51 11.34
N LYS A 57 18.51 -72.34 12.57
CA LYS A 57 19.32 -71.30 13.26
C LYS A 57 20.82 -71.79 13.30
N PRO A 58 21.87 -71.09 13.80
CA PRO A 58 22.32 -69.67 13.80
C PRO A 58 23.79 -69.48 13.32
N THR A 59 24.27 -68.28 12.95
CA THR A 59 25.60 -67.77 13.42
C THR A 59 25.80 -66.26 13.16
N LYS A 60 26.49 -65.60 14.11
CA LYS A 60 26.77 -64.16 14.22
C LYS A 60 27.89 -63.67 13.27
N LYS A 61 27.77 -62.45 12.74
CA LYS A 61 28.85 -61.44 12.68
C LYS A 61 28.27 -60.02 12.51
N PRO A 62 28.87 -58.96 13.09
CA PRO A 62 28.21 -57.68 13.30
C PRO A 62 28.36 -56.76 12.09
N VAL A 63 27.25 -56.36 11.46
CA VAL A 63 27.26 -55.32 10.42
C VAL A 63 26.63 -54.06 10.99
N LYS A 64 27.45 -53.00 10.99
CA LYS A 64 27.18 -51.63 11.44
C LYS A 64 25.73 -51.20 11.15
N LYS A 65 25.03 -50.74 12.19
CA LYS A 65 23.71 -50.08 12.09
C LYS A 65 23.77 -48.99 11.02
N LYS A 66 23.14 -49.21 9.87
CA LYS A 66 22.80 -48.14 8.94
C LYS A 66 21.86 -47.20 9.69
N LYS A 67 22.36 -46.01 10.03
CA LYS A 67 21.56 -44.89 10.54
C LYS A 67 20.47 -44.65 9.50
N ARG A 68 19.21 -45.01 9.83
CA ARG A 68 18.05 -44.63 9.00
C ARG A 68 18.13 -43.12 8.83
N VAL A 69 18.31 -42.68 7.60
CA VAL A 69 18.10 -41.28 7.22
C VAL A 69 16.68 -40.96 7.63
N LYS A 70 16.54 -40.17 8.69
CA LYS A 70 15.27 -39.60 9.11
C LYS A 70 14.82 -38.79 7.88
N LYS A 71 13.73 -39.19 7.22
CA LYS A 71 13.14 -38.42 6.14
C LYS A 71 12.83 -37.04 6.73
N THR A 72 13.68 -36.07 6.44
CA THR A 72 13.40 -34.66 6.69
C THR A 72 12.13 -34.39 5.91
N ALA A 73 11.03 -34.12 6.62
CA ALA A 73 9.81 -33.67 6.00
C ALA A 73 10.17 -32.46 5.14
N THR A 74 9.97 -32.56 3.84
CA THR A 74 10.07 -31.43 2.94
C THR A 74 9.14 -30.34 3.49
N PRO A 75 9.63 -29.13 3.79
CA PRO A 75 8.76 -28.06 4.24
C PRO A 75 7.68 -27.86 3.18
N ILE A 76 6.41 -27.93 3.59
CA ILE A 76 5.28 -27.60 2.73
C ILE A 76 5.54 -26.17 2.25
N PRO A 77 5.65 -25.92 0.92
CA PRO A 77 5.87 -24.58 0.43
C PRO A 77 4.73 -23.72 0.94
N SER A 78 5.08 -22.67 1.69
CA SER A 78 4.11 -21.69 2.17
C SER A 78 3.27 -21.24 0.97
N PRO A 79 1.93 -21.30 1.03
CA PRO A 79 1.11 -20.90 -0.10
C PRO A 79 1.51 -19.50 -0.52
N SER A 80 1.66 -19.30 -1.83
CA SER A 80 1.98 -17.99 -2.39
C SER A 80 1.01 -16.95 -1.83
N PRO A 81 1.49 -15.79 -1.39
CA PRO A 81 0.63 -14.74 -0.86
C PRO A 81 -0.51 -14.45 -1.84
N ILE A 82 -1.74 -14.39 -1.33
CA ILE A 82 -2.90 -14.01 -2.12
C ILE A 82 -2.66 -12.63 -2.71
N TRP A 83 -2.74 -12.56 -4.03
CA TRP A 83 -2.54 -11.37 -4.84
C TRP A 83 -3.75 -11.23 -5.78
N PRO A 84 -4.38 -10.06 -5.93
CA PRO A 84 -4.05 -8.77 -5.32
C PRO A 84 -4.36 -8.69 -3.82
N PRO A 85 -3.86 -7.66 -3.13
CA PRO A 85 -4.01 -7.54 -1.68
C PRO A 85 -5.46 -7.23 -1.28
N VAL A 86 -6.01 -7.98 -0.32
CA VAL A 86 -7.34 -7.67 0.24
C VAL A 86 -7.33 -6.33 0.97
N GLY A 87 -8.35 -5.49 0.73
CA GLY A 87 -8.50 -4.18 1.36
C GLY A 87 -7.65 -3.06 0.76
N PHE A 88 -7.07 -3.27 -0.42
CA PHE A 88 -6.39 -2.23 -1.19
C PHE A 88 -7.33 -1.69 -2.28
N THR A 89 -7.24 -0.38 -2.52
CA THR A 89 -7.83 0.25 -3.70
C THR A 89 -6.95 -0.09 -4.91
N ALA A 90 -7.56 -0.64 -5.95
CA ALA A 90 -6.87 -1.06 -7.17
C ALA A 90 -7.19 -0.12 -8.34
N SER A 91 -6.16 0.26 -9.11
CA SER A 91 -6.29 0.98 -10.37
C SER A 91 -5.17 0.57 -11.31
N SER A 92 -5.50 0.01 -12.47
CA SER A 92 -4.54 -0.34 -13.53
C SER A 92 -3.32 -1.18 -13.05
N GLY A 93 -3.55 -2.15 -12.17
CA GLY A 93 -2.49 -2.99 -11.60
C GLY A 93 -1.61 -2.32 -10.53
N ILE A 94 -2.03 -1.14 -10.06
CA ILE A 94 -1.47 -0.44 -8.89
C ILE A 94 -2.46 -0.59 -7.74
N TYR A 95 -1.93 -0.90 -6.57
CA TYR A 95 -2.70 -1.15 -5.35
C TYR A 95 -2.21 -0.20 -4.27
N ALA A 96 -3.13 0.48 -3.59
CA ALA A 96 -2.81 1.33 -2.46
C ALA A 96 -3.79 1.12 -1.30
N LYS A 97 -3.29 1.15 -0.06
CA LYS A 97 -4.07 1.16 1.16
C LYS A 97 -3.59 2.28 2.07
N ILE A 98 -4.53 3.07 2.60
CA ILE A 98 -4.26 4.06 3.63
C ILE A 98 -4.43 3.35 4.98
N PRO A 99 -3.37 3.23 5.81
CA PRO A 99 -3.49 2.69 7.15
C PRO A 99 -4.43 3.55 8.01
N THR A 100 -5.22 2.89 8.85
CA THR A 100 -5.98 3.57 9.91
C THR A 100 -5.04 4.16 10.96
N GLY A 101 -5.51 5.08 11.81
CA GLY A 101 -4.67 5.68 12.86
C GLY A 101 -3.97 4.65 13.77
N LYS A 102 -4.66 3.54 14.11
CA LYS A 102 -4.05 2.45 14.89
C LYS A 102 -2.96 1.70 14.11
N GLU A 103 -3.20 1.43 12.83
CA GLU A 103 -2.20 0.79 11.96
C GLU A 103 -1.00 1.71 11.71
N LEU A 104 -1.23 3.02 11.55
CA LEU A 104 -0.18 4.03 11.38
C LEU A 104 0.75 4.06 12.60
N LEU A 105 0.19 4.10 13.80
CA LEU A 105 1.00 4.03 15.04
C LEU A 105 1.81 2.74 15.11
N GLY A 106 1.23 1.61 14.71
CA GLY A 106 1.96 0.34 14.60
C GLY A 106 3.11 0.40 13.57
N LEU A 107 2.87 1.02 12.41
CA LEU A 107 3.88 1.20 11.37
C LEU A 107 5.03 2.11 11.82
N LEU A 108 4.73 3.19 12.53
CA LEU A 108 5.72 4.09 13.11
C LEU A 108 6.56 3.36 14.17
N SER A 109 5.92 2.60 15.05
CA SER A 109 6.58 1.83 16.11
C SER A 109 7.47 0.70 15.55
N ALA A 110 7.02 0.01 14.50
CA ALA A 110 7.79 -1.05 13.86
C ALA A 110 9.04 -0.52 13.12
N LYS A 111 9.09 0.79 12.83
CA LYS A 111 10.17 1.44 12.09
C LYS A 111 11.27 1.95 13.01
N ALA A 112 11.69 1.09 13.96
CA ALA A 112 12.69 1.39 15.00
C ALA A 112 14.05 1.90 14.47
N GLY A 113 14.37 1.67 13.20
CA GLY A 113 15.58 2.19 12.54
C GLY A 113 15.49 3.65 12.05
N LEU A 114 14.33 4.30 12.13
CA LEU A 114 14.14 5.69 11.69
C LEU A 114 13.59 6.55 12.84
N ALA A 115 14.27 6.51 13.98
CA ALA A 115 13.91 7.32 15.15
C ALA A 115 13.75 8.82 14.83
N SER A 116 14.48 9.35 13.85
CA SER A 116 14.32 10.72 13.36
C SER A 116 12.95 10.98 12.75
N ASP A 117 12.45 10.05 11.94
CA ASP A 117 11.18 10.19 11.23
C ASP A 117 10.01 10.03 12.20
N VAL A 118 10.14 9.10 13.17
CA VAL A 118 9.15 8.94 14.24
C VAL A 118 9.08 10.21 15.09
N LYS A 119 10.22 10.78 15.49
CA LYS A 119 10.26 12.07 16.22
C LYS A 119 9.66 13.22 15.42
N LYS A 120 9.87 13.27 14.10
CA LYS A 120 9.21 14.27 13.25
C LYS A 120 7.70 14.11 13.25
N CYS A 121 7.19 12.88 13.30
CA CYS A 121 5.76 12.61 13.38
C CYS A 121 5.13 12.86 14.76
N GLU A 122 5.92 13.02 15.81
CA GLU A 122 5.43 13.46 17.13
C GLU A 122 5.11 14.95 17.14
N THR A 123 5.84 15.75 16.35
CA THR A 123 5.71 17.22 16.33
C THR A 123 5.04 17.76 15.08
N ASN A 124 5.07 17.02 13.96
CA ASN A 124 4.52 17.43 12.67
C ASN A 124 3.48 16.45 12.14
N ALA A 125 2.68 16.93 11.19
CA ALA A 125 1.64 16.14 10.54
C ALA A 125 2.23 14.97 9.75
N CYS A 126 1.77 13.76 10.07
CA CYS A 126 2.18 12.54 9.38
C CYS A 126 1.01 11.71 8.87
N GLY A 127 1.28 10.93 7.83
CA GLY A 127 0.42 9.89 7.31
C GLY A 127 1.25 8.69 6.84
N ALA A 128 0.57 7.70 6.28
CA ALA A 128 1.24 6.61 5.57
C ALA A 128 0.38 6.09 4.42
N VAL A 129 1.04 5.40 3.51
CA VAL A 129 0.40 4.63 2.45
C VAL A 129 1.16 3.33 2.26
N VAL A 130 0.42 2.24 2.11
CA VAL A 130 0.98 0.97 1.68
C VAL A 130 0.70 0.85 0.19
N VAL A 131 1.76 0.72 -0.61
CA VAL A 131 1.66 0.61 -2.07
C VAL A 131 2.18 -0.73 -2.55
N ALA A 132 1.61 -1.22 -3.64
CA ALA A 132 2.06 -2.41 -4.34
C ALA A 132 1.69 -2.31 -5.83
N ALA A 133 2.39 -3.02 -6.70
CA ALA A 133 2.11 -3.02 -8.14
C ALA A 133 2.31 -4.40 -8.76
N ASP A 134 1.55 -4.72 -9.79
CA ASP A 134 1.74 -5.91 -10.63
C ASP A 134 3.06 -5.88 -11.42
N ILE A 135 3.59 -4.68 -11.64
CA ILE A 135 4.79 -4.39 -12.41
C ILE A 135 5.91 -3.86 -11.51
N GLN A 136 7.14 -3.83 -12.04
CA GLN A 136 8.23 -3.14 -11.38
C GLN A 136 8.08 -1.62 -11.60
N CYS A 137 7.98 -0.87 -10.50
CA CYS A 137 8.07 0.59 -10.54
C CYS A 137 9.55 0.97 -10.34
N ARG A 138 10.08 1.82 -11.23
CA ARG A 138 11.44 2.38 -11.06
C ARG A 138 11.50 3.28 -9.83
N TRP A 139 10.41 3.98 -9.55
CA TRP A 139 10.20 4.72 -8.32
C TRP A 139 8.73 5.01 -8.13
N TRP A 140 8.38 5.46 -6.93
CA TRP A 140 7.02 5.84 -6.56
C TRP A 140 6.97 7.33 -6.26
N GLU A 141 5.89 7.96 -6.71
CA GLU A 141 5.53 9.32 -6.33
C GLU A 141 4.20 9.29 -5.60
N ILE A 142 4.19 9.88 -4.41
CA ILE A 142 3.02 9.97 -3.56
C ILE A 142 2.69 11.44 -3.41
N LYS A 143 1.52 11.85 -3.89
CA LYS A 143 1.00 13.20 -3.70
C LYS A 143 -0.09 13.15 -2.65
N SER A 144 -0.01 14.07 -1.70
CA SER A 144 -0.96 14.19 -0.59
C SER A 144 -1.12 15.65 -0.19
N THR A 145 -2.13 15.94 0.61
CA THR A 145 -2.42 17.28 1.12
C THR A 145 -2.47 17.25 2.63
N VAL A 146 -1.89 18.25 3.28
CA VAL A 146 -2.07 18.46 4.72
C VAL A 146 -3.32 19.29 4.92
N LEU A 147 -4.25 18.75 5.68
CA LEU A 147 -5.58 19.30 5.90
C LEU A 147 -5.75 19.59 7.39
N MET A 148 -6.44 20.66 7.74
CA MET A 148 -6.92 20.97 9.08
C MET A 148 -8.44 20.94 9.08
N VAL A 149 -9.05 20.36 10.11
CA VAL A 149 -10.49 20.51 10.35
C VAL A 149 -10.76 21.92 10.87
N ASP A 150 -11.72 22.62 10.27
CA ASP A 150 -12.12 23.96 10.71
C ASP A 150 -12.64 23.87 12.16
N PRO A 151 -12.08 24.66 13.11
CA PRO A 151 -12.52 24.61 14.50
C PRO A 151 -13.99 25.06 14.68
N ALA A 152 -14.53 25.84 13.74
CA ALA A 152 -15.94 26.22 13.76
C ALA A 152 -16.84 25.13 13.15
N ASP A 153 -16.33 24.34 12.20
CA ASP A 153 -17.11 23.40 11.39
C ASP A 153 -16.37 22.08 11.16
N ALA A 154 -16.72 21.03 11.92
CA ALA A 154 -16.06 19.71 11.84
C ALA A 154 -16.12 19.03 10.46
N ASN A 155 -17.05 19.45 9.60
CA ASN A 155 -17.20 18.90 8.24
C ASN A 155 -16.33 19.62 7.20
N LYS A 156 -15.78 20.78 7.55
CA LYS A 156 -15.00 21.61 6.64
C LYS A 156 -13.52 21.35 6.87
N LYS A 157 -12.81 21.07 5.78
CA LYS A 157 -11.36 20.84 5.79
C LYS A 157 -10.66 21.98 5.07
N ILE A 158 -9.73 22.60 5.75
CA ILE A 158 -8.88 23.69 5.27
C ILE A 158 -7.55 23.07 4.82
N THR A 159 -7.13 23.34 3.59
CA THR A 159 -5.83 22.87 3.10
C THR A 159 -4.72 23.76 3.66
N LEU A 160 -3.80 23.15 4.41
CA LEU A 160 -2.61 23.83 4.94
C LEU A 160 -1.43 23.78 3.97
N GLY A 161 -1.34 22.73 3.16
CA GLY A 161 -0.24 22.56 2.21
C GLY A 161 -0.33 21.27 1.39
N ASN A 162 0.58 21.15 0.43
CA ASN A 162 0.76 19.97 -0.40
C ASN A 162 2.03 19.23 0.02
N LEU A 163 1.99 17.90 -0.01
CA LEU A 163 3.10 17.03 0.34
C LEU A 163 3.37 16.06 -0.80
N ARG A 164 4.60 16.09 -1.33
CA ARG A 164 5.09 15.15 -2.33
C ARG A 164 6.18 14.28 -1.71
N THR A 165 5.96 12.98 -1.66
CA THR A 165 6.91 12.00 -1.14
C THR A 165 7.31 11.04 -2.25
N THR A 166 8.61 10.82 -2.44
CA THR A 166 9.13 9.84 -3.40
C THR A 166 9.71 8.64 -2.66
N TYR A 167 9.60 7.47 -3.28
CA TYR A 167 10.13 6.23 -2.72
C TYR A 167 10.85 5.41 -3.78
N ASN A 168 11.81 4.62 -3.33
CA ASN A 168 12.69 3.81 -4.17
C ASN A 168 11.92 2.80 -5.02
N SER A 169 12.61 2.20 -5.99
CA SER A 169 12.05 1.13 -6.83
C SER A 169 11.50 -0.01 -5.99
N LEU A 170 10.41 -0.60 -6.45
CA LEU A 170 9.78 -1.75 -5.79
C LEU A 170 9.64 -2.89 -6.79
N SER A 171 9.96 -4.11 -6.36
CA SER A 171 9.81 -5.31 -7.18
C SER A 171 8.34 -5.59 -7.49
N PRO A 172 8.02 -6.25 -8.62
CA PRO A 172 6.66 -6.67 -8.94
C PRO A 172 6.06 -7.49 -7.80
N LYS A 173 4.78 -7.27 -7.51
CA LYS A 173 4.00 -7.98 -6.49
C LYS A 173 4.59 -7.93 -5.07
N THR A 174 5.28 -6.84 -4.75
CA THR A 174 5.80 -6.57 -3.40
C THR A 174 5.19 -5.31 -2.82
N TYR A 175 5.21 -5.22 -1.49
CA TYR A 175 4.61 -4.13 -0.71
C TYR A 175 5.68 -3.16 -0.21
N ALA A 176 5.36 -1.88 -0.21
CA ALA A 176 6.14 -0.85 0.47
C ALA A 176 5.26 -0.06 1.43
N ASN A 177 5.74 0.12 2.67
CA ASN A 177 5.11 0.95 3.69
C ASN A 177 5.81 2.31 3.71
N ILE A 178 5.16 3.31 3.11
CA ILE A 178 5.72 4.64 2.90
C ILE A 178 5.13 5.58 3.94
N LEU A 179 6.00 6.25 4.69
CA LEU A 179 5.60 7.31 5.62
C LEU A 179 5.53 8.63 4.85
N LEU A 180 4.48 9.40 5.11
CA LEU A 180 4.25 10.72 4.54
C LEU A 180 4.49 11.72 5.66
N ILE A 181 5.65 12.36 5.66
CA ILE A 181 6.10 13.25 6.74
C ILE A 181 6.09 14.67 6.18
N SER A 182 5.23 15.51 6.74
CA SER A 182 5.18 16.95 6.46
C SER A 182 6.01 17.71 7.51
N ASP A 183 6.48 18.90 7.13
CA ASP A 183 7.05 19.88 8.07
C ASP A 183 5.96 20.82 8.65
N GLU A 184 4.68 20.50 8.47
CA GLU A 184 3.57 21.23 9.09
C GLU A 184 3.47 20.92 10.59
N PRO A 185 3.65 21.91 11.47
CA PRO A 185 3.67 21.67 12.90
C PRO A 185 2.27 21.39 13.45
N MET A 186 2.19 20.38 14.34
CA MET A 186 0.99 20.01 15.08
C MET A 186 0.76 20.90 16.31
N TYR A 187 1.71 21.76 16.66
CA TYR A 187 1.63 22.67 17.80
C TYR A 187 1.81 24.10 17.34
N SER A 188 1.13 25.03 17.99
CA SER A 188 1.36 26.46 17.77
C SER A 188 2.80 26.82 18.18
N PRO A 189 3.43 27.80 17.51
CA PRO A 189 4.69 28.33 18.01
C PRO A 189 4.49 28.93 19.41
N LYS A 190 5.58 28.99 20.18
CA LYS A 190 5.64 29.76 21.41
C LYS A 190 5.37 31.23 21.07
N SER A 191 4.43 31.87 21.77
CA SER A 191 4.09 33.28 21.57
C SER A 191 4.12 34.02 22.90
N ILE A 192 4.45 35.31 22.87
CA ILE A 192 4.39 36.17 24.06
C ILE A 192 3.01 36.80 24.10
N ASP A 193 2.32 36.69 25.23
CA ASP A 193 1.06 37.39 25.45
C ASP A 193 1.34 38.91 25.53
N PRO A 194 0.73 39.73 24.65
CA PRO A 194 0.97 41.16 24.61
C PRO A 194 0.51 41.92 25.87
N VAL A 195 -0.35 41.33 26.70
CA VAL A 195 -0.87 41.95 27.93
C VAL A 195 -0.01 41.58 29.13
N THR A 196 0.34 40.31 29.27
CA THR A 196 1.03 39.80 30.46
C THR A 196 2.55 39.71 30.30
N ASN A 197 3.09 39.92 29.10
CA ASN A 197 4.50 39.67 28.74
C ASN A 197 4.98 38.25 29.11
N GLN A 198 4.04 37.31 29.26
CA GLN A 198 4.33 35.95 29.66
C GLN A 198 4.39 35.04 28.42
N GLU A 199 5.30 34.06 28.44
CA GLU A 199 5.41 33.06 27.37
C GLU A 199 4.21 32.11 27.43
N VAL A 200 3.42 32.11 26.36
CA VAL A 200 2.29 31.19 26.19
C VAL A 200 2.85 29.85 25.70
N PRO A 201 2.57 28.73 26.41
CA PRO A 201 3.05 27.42 25.98
C PRO A 201 2.43 27.01 24.63
N PRO A 202 3.14 26.20 23.83
CA PRO A 202 2.61 25.64 22.59
C PRO A 202 1.29 24.91 22.80
N VAL A 203 0.27 25.27 22.03
CA VAL A 203 -1.06 24.64 22.06
C VAL A 203 -1.15 23.64 20.92
N ALA A 204 -1.67 22.44 21.21
CA ALA A 204 -1.91 21.44 20.18
C ALA A 204 -2.98 21.91 19.20
N ARG A 205 -2.65 21.89 17.90
CA ARG A 205 -3.55 22.18 16.80
C ARG A 205 -4.30 20.90 16.44
N THR A 206 -5.53 20.79 16.92
CA THR A 206 -6.37 19.61 16.67
C THR A 206 -6.85 19.54 15.22
N GLY A 207 -7.10 18.33 14.73
CA GLY A 207 -7.73 18.12 13.43
C GLY A 207 -6.81 18.26 12.21
N ILE A 208 -5.50 18.42 12.41
CA ILE A 208 -4.54 18.37 11.29
C ILE A 208 -4.27 16.90 10.93
N SER A 209 -4.30 16.58 9.63
CA SER A 209 -4.05 15.25 9.10
C SER A 209 -3.54 15.28 7.66
N VAL A 210 -2.82 14.24 7.24
CA VAL A 210 -2.44 14.04 5.84
C VAL A 210 -3.54 13.28 5.12
N GLY A 211 -4.10 13.87 4.06
CA GLY A 211 -5.21 13.34 3.29
C GLY A 211 -5.01 13.49 1.77
N ASN A 212 -6.06 13.20 0.99
CA ASN A 212 -6.06 13.22 -0.48
C ASN A 212 -4.84 12.53 -1.09
N ILE A 213 -4.55 11.32 -0.61
CA ILE A 213 -3.37 10.56 -0.98
C ILE A 213 -3.59 9.91 -2.36
N SER A 214 -2.63 10.09 -3.25
CA SER A 214 -2.55 9.43 -4.55
C SER A 214 -1.14 8.88 -4.75
N ALA A 215 -1.05 7.68 -5.33
CA ALA A 215 0.22 7.01 -5.59
C ALA A 215 0.39 6.77 -7.09
N ILE A 216 1.58 7.07 -7.59
CA ILE A 216 1.95 6.96 -9.00
C ILE A 216 3.18 6.06 -9.10
N CYS A 217 3.07 5.04 -9.94
CA CYS A 217 4.17 4.14 -10.29
C CYS A 217 4.85 4.65 -11.57
N HIS A 218 6.11 5.04 -11.45
CA HIS A 218 6.89 5.51 -12.61
C HIS A 218 7.66 4.35 -13.24
N LYS A 219 7.55 4.22 -14.57
CA LYS A 219 8.23 3.17 -15.36
C LYS A 219 9.61 3.60 -15.86
N SER A 220 9.85 4.90 -15.97
CA SER A 220 11.13 5.50 -16.34
C SER A 220 11.97 5.83 -15.10
N ALA A 221 13.29 5.87 -15.28
CA ALA A 221 14.18 6.41 -14.26
C ALA A 221 13.96 7.94 -14.10
N THR A 222 14.44 8.48 -13.00
CA THR A 222 14.48 9.92 -12.74
C THR A 222 15.86 10.30 -12.23
N GLU A 223 16.26 11.55 -12.47
CA GLU A 223 17.47 12.16 -11.92
C GLU A 223 17.23 12.77 -10.53
N GLU A 224 15.97 12.80 -10.07
CA GLU A 224 15.62 13.26 -8.73
C GLU A 224 16.26 12.37 -7.65
N LYS A 225 16.72 12.98 -6.55
CA LYS A 225 17.18 12.26 -5.38
C LYS A 225 16.00 11.58 -4.67
N ILE A 226 16.00 10.26 -4.67
CA ILE A 226 14.99 9.42 -4.02
C ILE A 226 15.65 8.62 -2.88
N PRO A 227 14.99 8.45 -1.72
CA PRO A 227 13.69 8.99 -1.34
C PRO A 227 13.77 10.46 -0.91
N SER A 228 12.68 11.20 -1.14
CA SER A 228 12.50 12.60 -0.75
C SER A 228 11.10 12.83 -0.19
N SER A 229 10.94 13.83 0.68
CA SER A 229 9.62 14.32 1.13
C SER A 229 9.67 15.84 1.13
N VAL A 230 8.79 16.47 0.36
CA VAL A 230 8.76 17.91 0.18
C VAL A 230 7.37 18.42 0.51
N TYR A 231 7.30 19.24 1.56
CA TYR A 231 6.10 19.95 1.96
C TYR A 231 6.09 21.37 1.37
N THR A 232 4.93 21.81 0.89
CA THR A 232 4.72 23.16 0.33
C THR A 232 3.47 23.76 0.95
N PRO A 233 3.60 24.72 1.89
CA PRO A 233 2.44 25.34 2.54
C PRO A 233 1.63 26.19 1.55
N VAL A 234 0.31 26.24 1.76
CA VAL A 234 -0.59 27.20 1.11
C VAL A 234 -0.39 28.54 1.83
N LYS A 235 0.01 29.58 1.08
CA LYS A 235 0.17 30.95 1.59
C LYS A 235 -1.17 31.66 1.70
#